data_AF-A0A5C5W246-F1
#
_entry.id   AF-A0A5C5W246-F1
#
_cell.length_a   1.000
_cell.length_b   1.000
_cell.length_c   1.000
_cell.angle_alpha   90.00
_cell.angle_beta   90.00
_cell.angle_gamma   90.00
#
_symmetry.space_group_name_H-M   'P 1'
#
loop_
_entity.id
_entity.type
_entity.pdbx_description
1 polymer ?
#
loop_
_entity_poly.entity_id
_entity_poly.type
_entity_poly.pdbx_seq_one_letter_code
_entity_poly.pdbx_strand_id
1 'polypeptide(L)'
;MKRQFLAIFLVAICTSRVGATDFTFQVTSGDWSTSNNWSPSGHPSSADTVTILNGQTCRVENANEAAFAITVNSGGVLAIKGKDLSIAYSASNTQRVTVNGRIEFSKPSSVTPRLVVNSSVKLGGNGSLQASLFDSLGPAIIEVVGNHDYRLTVESPLLVRGSFSITSPCILDNSSLFLVDEEDDTMLIGPLSTPQYYVQVSGFEGEYRVNKGTLRFGGANLCFYETGENLVLNTDGGTTNVSQYAGTCGIPAELKLLSGLLDFDVDALALNGITFTGGQLRAAPDVEVTIVHYAGY
;
A
#
# COMPACT_ATOMS: atom_id res chain seq x y z
N MET A 1 -74.76 21.04 -8.66
CA MET A 1 -73.91 20.32 -7.69
C MET A 1 -72.77 19.64 -8.44
N LYS A 2 -71.54 20.18 -8.38
CA LYS A 2 -70.36 19.61 -9.03
C LYS A 2 -69.56 18.85 -7.98
N ARG A 3 -69.55 17.52 -8.05
CA ARG A 3 -68.73 16.64 -7.19
C ARG A 3 -67.32 16.60 -7.78
N GLN A 4 -66.40 17.36 -7.20
CA GLN A 4 -64.97 17.25 -7.49
C GLN A 4 -64.44 15.99 -6.81
N PHE A 5 -64.14 14.95 -7.60
CA PHE A 5 -63.38 13.79 -7.17
C PHE A 5 -61.92 14.20 -7.04
N LEU A 6 -61.45 14.34 -5.81
CA LEU A 6 -60.04 14.53 -5.49
C LEU A 6 -59.35 13.15 -5.54
N ALA A 7 -58.72 12.84 -6.67
CA ALA A 7 -57.89 11.66 -6.80
C ALA A 7 -56.51 11.94 -6.20
N ILE A 8 -56.25 11.40 -5.00
CA ILE A 8 -54.93 11.45 -4.36
C ILE A 8 -54.07 10.37 -5.02
N PHE A 9 -53.19 10.80 -5.93
CA PHE A 9 -52.20 9.94 -6.58
C PHE A 9 -50.99 9.80 -5.63
N LEU A 10 -50.98 8.75 -4.81
CA LEU A 10 -49.88 8.43 -3.92
C LEU A 10 -48.73 7.83 -4.75
N VAL A 11 -47.81 8.67 -5.23
CA VAL A 11 -46.57 8.20 -5.87
C VAL A 11 -45.66 7.67 -4.77
N ALA A 12 -45.69 6.35 -4.56
CA ALA A 12 -44.67 5.66 -3.77
C ALA A 12 -43.34 5.77 -4.52
N ILE A 13 -42.49 6.70 -4.07
CA ILE A 13 -41.10 6.77 -4.52
C ILE A 13 -40.41 5.54 -3.94
N CYS A 14 -40.38 4.45 -4.72
CA CYS A 14 -39.48 3.34 -4.45
C CYS A 14 -38.06 3.85 -4.68
N THR A 15 -37.44 4.41 -3.64
CA THR A 15 -36.00 4.59 -3.62
C THR A 15 -35.39 3.20 -3.63
N SER A 16 -35.00 2.68 -4.79
CA SER A 16 -34.16 1.50 -4.87
C SER A 16 -32.90 1.82 -4.09
N ARG A 17 -32.74 1.24 -2.90
CA ARG A 17 -31.45 1.21 -2.23
C ARG A 17 -30.53 0.51 -3.21
N VAL A 18 -29.62 1.26 -3.81
CA VAL A 18 -28.51 0.71 -4.59
C VAL A 18 -27.67 -0.06 -3.58
N GLY A 19 -27.93 -1.37 -3.49
CA GLY A 19 -27.13 -2.27 -2.69
C GLY A 19 -25.78 -2.48 -3.37
N ALA A 20 -24.77 -2.84 -2.58
CA ALA A 20 -23.51 -3.34 -3.12
C ALA A 20 -23.80 -4.50 -4.09
N THR A 21 -23.27 -4.42 -5.31
CA THR A 21 -23.33 -5.51 -6.28
C THR A 21 -21.97 -6.19 -6.32
N ASP A 22 -21.98 -7.52 -6.40
CA ASP A 22 -20.76 -8.30 -6.58
C ASP A 22 -20.51 -8.48 -8.08
N PHE A 23 -19.45 -7.86 -8.59
CA PHE A 23 -19.03 -7.99 -9.98
C PHE A 23 -17.90 -9.00 -10.10
N THR A 24 -18.07 -9.95 -11.02
CA THR A 24 -17.03 -10.90 -11.41
C THR A 24 -16.56 -10.59 -12.82
N PHE A 25 -15.26 -10.38 -13.00
CA PHE A 25 -14.66 -10.25 -14.32
C PHE A 25 -14.81 -11.60 -15.05
N GLN A 26 -15.22 -11.59 -16.33
CA GLN A 26 -15.60 -12.83 -17.03
C GLN A 26 -14.92 -13.04 -18.38
N VAL A 27 -14.07 -12.11 -18.81
CA VAL A 27 -13.27 -12.24 -20.02
C VAL A 27 -11.82 -12.57 -19.68
N THR A 28 -11.09 -13.20 -20.61
CA THR A 28 -9.66 -13.52 -20.41
C THR A 28 -8.83 -12.25 -20.21
N SER A 29 -9.12 -11.19 -20.96
CA SER A 29 -8.40 -9.93 -20.85
C SER A 29 -9.27 -8.79 -21.32
N GLY A 30 -9.30 -7.68 -20.58
CA GLY A 30 -10.12 -6.54 -20.92
C GLY A 30 -9.96 -5.37 -19.96
N ASP A 31 -10.70 -4.31 -20.23
CA ASP A 31 -10.72 -3.09 -19.44
C ASP A 31 -11.87 -3.08 -18.42
N TRP A 32 -11.64 -2.44 -17.27
CA TRP A 32 -12.57 -2.31 -16.16
C TRP A 32 -13.84 -1.53 -16.53
N SER A 33 -13.75 -0.51 -17.38
CA SER A 33 -14.90 0.31 -17.77
C SER A 33 -15.85 -0.39 -18.75
N THR A 34 -15.40 -1.46 -19.39
CA THR A 34 -16.18 -2.16 -20.42
C THR A 34 -17.24 -3.03 -19.77
N SER A 35 -18.51 -2.61 -19.88
CA SER A 35 -19.61 -3.24 -19.13
C SER A 35 -19.87 -4.71 -19.44
N ASN A 36 -19.47 -5.18 -20.63
CA ASN A 36 -19.61 -6.59 -21.02
C ASN A 36 -18.51 -7.49 -20.45
N ASN A 37 -17.44 -6.93 -19.88
CA ASN A 37 -16.37 -7.69 -19.25
C ASN A 37 -16.76 -8.21 -17.86
N TRP A 38 -17.91 -7.80 -17.33
CA TRP A 38 -18.36 -8.12 -15.99
C TRP A 38 -19.69 -8.87 -15.96
N SER A 39 -19.86 -9.69 -14.92
CA SER A 39 -21.13 -10.30 -14.53
C SER A 39 -21.49 -9.85 -13.11
N PRO A 40 -22.69 -9.26 -12.88
CA PRO A 40 -23.69 -8.88 -13.89
C PRO A 40 -23.15 -7.82 -14.87
N SER A 41 -23.82 -7.63 -16.01
CA SER A 41 -23.41 -6.62 -16.99
C SER A 41 -23.49 -5.21 -16.40
N GLY A 42 -22.42 -4.45 -16.54
CA GLY A 42 -22.17 -3.17 -15.87
C GLY A 42 -20.68 -3.04 -15.59
N HIS A 43 -20.27 -1.97 -14.92
CA HIS A 43 -18.91 -1.89 -14.38
C HIS A 43 -18.98 -1.60 -12.88
N PRO A 44 -18.02 -2.10 -12.09
CA PRO A 44 -18.00 -1.85 -10.66
C PRO A 44 -17.82 -0.36 -10.35
N SER A 45 -18.52 0.10 -9.33
CA SER A 45 -18.43 1.44 -8.73
C SER A 45 -17.95 1.37 -7.28
N SER A 46 -17.85 2.52 -6.60
CA SER A 46 -17.41 2.61 -5.21
C SER A 46 -18.29 1.85 -4.20
N ALA A 47 -19.49 1.43 -4.57
CA ALA A 47 -20.37 0.64 -3.70
C ALA A 47 -20.18 -0.88 -3.88
N ASP A 48 -19.44 -1.30 -4.90
CA ASP A 48 -19.47 -2.67 -5.41
C ASP A 48 -18.24 -3.48 -5.01
N THR A 49 -18.40 -4.79 -4.93
CA THR A 49 -17.26 -5.71 -4.75
C THR A 49 -16.81 -6.26 -6.10
N VAL A 50 -15.52 -6.56 -6.21
CA VAL A 50 -14.89 -6.97 -7.46
C VAL A 50 -14.14 -8.26 -7.26
N THR A 51 -14.35 -9.23 -8.15
CA THR A 51 -13.58 -10.47 -8.21
C THR A 51 -12.96 -10.63 -9.59
N ILE A 52 -11.65 -10.85 -9.62
CA ILE A 52 -10.88 -11.22 -10.82
C ILE A 52 -10.45 -12.68 -10.66
N LEU A 53 -10.90 -13.54 -11.57
CA LEU A 53 -10.68 -14.98 -11.49
C LEU A 53 -9.31 -15.39 -12.04
N ASN A 54 -8.96 -16.66 -11.83
CA ASN A 54 -7.76 -17.27 -12.39
C ASN A 54 -7.72 -17.15 -13.92
N GLY A 55 -6.55 -16.80 -14.47
CA GLY A 55 -6.31 -16.70 -15.90
C GLY A 55 -6.90 -15.43 -16.54
N GLN A 56 -7.41 -14.51 -15.73
CA GLN A 56 -7.99 -13.26 -16.20
C GLN A 56 -7.07 -12.08 -15.93
N THR A 57 -7.10 -11.10 -16.83
CA THR A 57 -6.42 -9.81 -16.67
C THR A 57 -7.39 -8.65 -16.85
N CYS A 58 -7.73 -7.99 -15.76
CA CYS A 58 -8.50 -6.75 -15.77
C CYS A 58 -7.55 -5.55 -15.76
N ARG A 59 -7.77 -4.58 -16.66
CA ARG A 59 -6.98 -3.34 -16.75
C ARG A 59 -7.80 -2.15 -16.27
N VAL A 60 -7.19 -1.29 -15.47
CA VAL A 60 -7.72 0.03 -15.08
C VAL A 60 -7.03 1.07 -15.96
N GLU A 61 -7.68 1.47 -17.05
CA GLU A 61 -7.14 2.42 -18.03
C GLU A 61 -7.91 3.76 -18.07
N ASN A 62 -9.03 3.87 -17.34
CA ASN A 62 -9.83 5.09 -17.25
C ASN A 62 -9.71 5.77 -15.89
N ALA A 63 -10.12 7.04 -15.82
CA ALA A 63 -10.17 7.79 -14.58
C ALA A 63 -11.43 7.45 -13.76
N ASN A 64 -11.35 7.63 -12.45
CA ASN A 64 -12.47 7.46 -11.50
C ASN A 64 -12.99 6.03 -11.37
N GLU A 65 -12.17 5.02 -11.68
CA GLU A 65 -12.52 3.64 -11.40
C GLU A 65 -12.40 3.38 -9.89
N ALA A 66 -13.39 2.68 -9.34
CA ALA A 66 -13.49 2.47 -7.91
C ALA A 66 -14.16 1.15 -7.58
N ALA A 67 -13.84 0.62 -6.41
CA ALA A 67 -14.51 -0.53 -5.82
C ALA A 67 -14.61 -0.33 -4.30
N PHE A 68 -15.60 -0.95 -3.68
CA PHE A 68 -15.66 -1.10 -2.23
C PHE A 68 -14.65 -2.12 -1.73
N ALA A 69 -14.55 -3.26 -2.42
CA ALA A 69 -13.62 -4.34 -2.13
C ALA A 69 -13.18 -5.06 -3.41
N ILE A 70 -11.97 -5.62 -3.40
CA ILE A 70 -11.35 -6.30 -4.52
C ILE A 70 -10.78 -7.64 -4.05
N THR A 71 -11.07 -8.70 -4.80
CA THR A 71 -10.42 -10.00 -4.70
C THR A 71 -9.77 -10.34 -6.04
N VAL A 72 -8.46 -10.54 -6.03
CA VAL A 72 -7.71 -11.07 -7.19
C VAL A 72 -7.34 -12.51 -6.87
N ASN A 73 -8.01 -13.47 -7.50
CA ASN A 73 -7.74 -14.89 -7.29
C ASN A 73 -6.37 -15.29 -7.82
N SER A 74 -5.86 -16.44 -7.35
CA SER A 74 -4.60 -17.00 -7.85
C SER A 74 -4.63 -17.13 -9.37
N GLY A 75 -3.56 -16.68 -10.02
CA GLY A 75 -3.44 -16.59 -11.48
C GLY A 75 -4.22 -15.45 -12.16
N GLY A 76 -5.03 -14.69 -11.41
CA GLY A 76 -5.64 -13.45 -11.87
C GLY A 76 -4.69 -12.26 -11.76
N VAL A 77 -4.94 -11.24 -12.59
CA VAL A 77 -4.15 -10.00 -12.64
C VAL A 77 -5.08 -8.79 -12.67
N LEU A 78 -4.85 -7.85 -11.75
CA LEU A 78 -5.41 -6.49 -11.80
C LEU A 78 -4.28 -5.52 -12.19
N ALA A 79 -4.33 -4.96 -13.39
CA ALA A 79 -3.31 -4.02 -13.87
C ALA A 79 -3.81 -2.59 -13.76
N ILE A 80 -3.20 -1.78 -12.90
CA ILE A 80 -3.48 -0.33 -12.78
C ILE A 80 -2.52 0.42 -13.72
N LYS A 81 -3.06 1.03 -14.78
CA LYS A 81 -2.26 1.52 -15.91
C LYS A 81 -2.30 3.04 -16.04
N GLY A 82 -1.39 3.74 -15.35
CA GLY A 82 -1.27 5.19 -15.41
C GLY A 82 -2.55 5.95 -15.01
N LYS A 83 -3.32 5.38 -14.10
CA LYS A 83 -4.59 5.88 -13.55
C LYS A 83 -4.71 5.56 -12.07
N ASP A 84 -5.77 6.10 -11.47
CA ASP A 84 -6.10 5.91 -10.07
C ASP A 84 -7.20 4.84 -9.97
N LEU A 85 -6.98 3.83 -9.14
CA LEU A 85 -8.03 2.92 -8.67
C LEU A 85 -8.35 3.27 -7.22
N SER A 86 -9.60 3.64 -6.95
CA SER A 86 -10.04 4.04 -5.62
C SER A 86 -10.71 2.89 -4.87
N ILE A 87 -10.22 2.58 -3.66
CA ILE A 87 -10.92 1.78 -2.67
C ILE A 87 -11.80 2.73 -1.84
N ALA A 88 -13.10 2.50 -1.92
CA ALA A 88 -14.10 3.36 -1.31
C ALA A 88 -14.00 3.37 0.22
N TYR A 89 -14.57 4.42 0.83
CA TYR A 89 -14.62 4.60 2.29
C TYR A 89 -15.38 3.46 2.98
N SER A 90 -15.00 3.20 4.24
CA SER A 90 -15.50 2.06 5.01
C SER A 90 -16.32 2.28 6.26
N ALA A 91 -16.06 3.20 7.18
CA ALA A 91 -16.50 3.09 8.59
C ALA A 91 -16.06 1.81 9.37
N SER A 92 -15.80 0.66 8.75
CA SER A 92 -15.23 -0.54 9.40
C SER A 92 -13.78 -0.82 9.00
N ASN A 93 -12.97 -1.45 9.86
CA ASN A 93 -11.59 -1.84 9.53
C ASN A 93 -11.50 -3.21 8.85
N THR A 94 -12.43 -3.53 7.93
CA THR A 94 -12.45 -4.84 7.25
C THR A 94 -11.38 -4.94 6.18
N GLN A 95 -10.87 -6.15 5.96
CA GLN A 95 -10.04 -6.43 4.79
C GLN A 95 -10.86 -6.18 3.52
N ARG A 96 -10.31 -5.36 2.62
CA ARG A 96 -10.99 -4.94 1.38
C ARG A 96 -10.22 -5.27 0.13
N VAL A 97 -8.94 -5.58 0.23
CA VAL A 97 -8.13 -5.97 -0.92
C VAL A 97 -7.46 -7.30 -0.60
N THR A 98 -7.94 -8.36 -1.23
CA THR A 98 -7.40 -9.71 -1.11
C THR A 98 -6.71 -10.07 -2.42
N VAL A 99 -5.39 -10.18 -2.39
CA VAL A 99 -4.54 -10.45 -3.55
C VAL A 99 -3.94 -11.85 -3.40
N ASN A 100 -4.50 -12.82 -4.10
CA ASN A 100 -3.93 -14.16 -4.25
C ASN A 100 -3.25 -14.35 -5.63
N GLY A 101 -3.55 -13.46 -6.58
CA GLY A 101 -2.86 -13.32 -7.86
C GLY A 101 -1.86 -12.17 -7.83
N ARG A 102 -2.00 -11.21 -8.75
CA ARG A 102 -1.16 -10.00 -8.78
C ARG A 102 -1.96 -8.72 -8.98
N ILE A 103 -1.50 -7.65 -8.33
CA ILE A 103 -1.81 -6.28 -8.76
C ILE A 103 -0.55 -5.69 -9.37
N GLU A 104 -0.61 -5.30 -10.63
CA GLU A 104 0.51 -4.77 -11.41
C GLU A 104 0.31 -3.27 -11.65
N PHE A 105 1.32 -2.46 -11.35
CA PHE A 105 1.26 -1.01 -11.51
C PHE A 105 2.10 -0.61 -12.73
N SER A 106 1.45 -0.48 -13.89
CA SER A 106 2.13 -0.09 -15.13
C SER A 106 2.05 1.42 -15.33
N LYS A 107 3.16 2.02 -15.75
CA LYS A 107 3.26 3.43 -16.12
C LYS A 107 3.45 3.60 -17.63
N PRO A 108 2.41 3.37 -18.46
CA PRO A 108 2.51 3.50 -19.92
C PRO A 108 2.54 4.96 -20.40
N SER A 109 2.35 5.93 -19.50
CA SER A 109 2.32 7.37 -19.80
C SER A 109 3.09 8.15 -18.74
N SER A 110 3.07 9.49 -18.79
CA SER A 110 3.66 10.33 -17.74
C SER A 110 2.92 10.24 -16.40
N VAL A 111 1.72 9.67 -16.36
CA VAL A 111 0.90 9.55 -15.15
C VAL A 111 1.33 8.32 -14.35
N THR A 112 1.71 8.53 -13.09
CA THR A 112 2.05 7.46 -12.13
C THR A 112 0.76 6.76 -11.68
N PRO A 113 0.63 5.43 -11.81
CA PRO A 113 -0.53 4.69 -11.31
C PRO A 113 -0.66 4.79 -9.78
N ARG A 114 -1.91 4.86 -9.30
CA ARG A 114 -2.23 5.01 -7.88
C ARG A 114 -3.25 3.97 -7.42
N LEU A 115 -3.00 3.38 -6.25
CA LEU A 115 -4.04 2.77 -5.44
C LEU A 115 -4.43 3.78 -4.36
N VAL A 116 -5.64 4.34 -4.49
CA VAL A 116 -6.15 5.38 -3.58
C VAL A 116 -7.07 4.72 -2.57
N VAL A 117 -6.86 4.99 -1.29
CA VAL A 117 -7.60 4.36 -0.19
C VAL A 117 -8.24 5.44 0.66
N ASN A 118 -9.57 5.48 0.70
CA ASN A 118 -10.31 6.57 1.37
C ASN A 118 -10.67 6.30 2.84
N SER A 119 -10.06 5.29 3.47
CA SER A 119 -10.23 4.94 4.88
C SER A 119 -9.11 4.02 5.33
N SER A 120 -9.13 3.56 6.58
CA SER A 120 -8.35 2.39 6.96
C SER A 120 -8.67 1.20 6.04
N VAL A 121 -7.64 0.47 5.62
CA VAL A 121 -7.73 -0.69 4.73
C VAL A 121 -6.75 -1.76 5.15
N LYS A 122 -7.12 -3.01 4.89
CA LYS A 122 -6.19 -4.13 4.92
C LYS A 122 -5.99 -4.69 3.52
N LEU A 123 -4.73 -4.79 3.12
CA LEU A 123 -4.25 -5.49 1.94
C LEU A 123 -3.71 -6.84 2.43
N GLY A 124 -4.23 -7.95 1.92
CA GLY A 124 -3.73 -9.28 2.31
C GLY A 124 -3.85 -10.29 1.18
N GLY A 125 -3.64 -11.57 1.51
CA GLY A 125 -3.62 -12.67 0.54
C GLY A 125 -2.20 -13.15 0.20
N ASN A 126 -2.11 -14.19 -0.62
CA ASN A 126 -0.83 -14.89 -0.89
C ASN A 126 -0.12 -14.44 -2.18
N GLY A 127 -0.56 -13.33 -2.77
CA GLY A 127 -0.12 -12.83 -4.06
C GLY A 127 0.93 -11.72 -3.94
N SER A 128 0.91 -10.77 -4.89
CA SER A 128 1.83 -9.63 -4.85
C SER A 128 1.25 -8.33 -5.41
N LEU A 129 1.73 -7.21 -4.88
CA LEU A 129 1.69 -5.88 -5.48
C LEU A 129 3.04 -5.64 -6.17
N GLN A 130 3.04 -5.25 -7.45
CA GLN A 130 4.27 -5.14 -8.25
C GLN A 130 4.37 -3.80 -8.97
N ALA A 131 5.50 -3.12 -8.78
CA ALA A 131 5.80 -1.81 -9.38
C ALA A 131 7.27 -1.71 -9.84
N SER A 132 7.84 -2.80 -10.37
CA SER A 132 9.25 -2.83 -10.79
C SER A 132 9.44 -2.48 -12.26
N LEU A 133 10.36 -1.56 -12.54
CA LEU A 133 10.72 -1.18 -13.91
C LEU A 133 11.33 -2.36 -14.69
N PHE A 134 12.02 -3.27 -14.00
CA PHE A 134 12.55 -4.51 -14.57
C PHE A 134 11.47 -5.38 -15.22
N ASP A 135 10.27 -5.42 -14.62
CA ASP A 135 9.12 -6.16 -15.14
C ASP A 135 8.34 -5.37 -16.21
N SER A 136 8.90 -4.28 -16.75
CA SER A 136 8.20 -3.32 -17.61
C SER A 136 6.96 -2.70 -16.94
N LEU A 137 6.94 -2.64 -15.61
CA LEU A 137 5.97 -1.89 -14.82
C LEU A 137 6.52 -0.47 -14.60
N GLY A 138 6.01 0.25 -13.62
CA GLY A 138 6.58 1.55 -13.28
C GLY A 138 6.34 1.92 -11.83
N PRO A 139 6.94 3.03 -11.37
CA PRO A 139 6.74 3.49 -10.02
C PRO A 139 5.25 3.70 -9.76
N ALA A 140 4.84 3.35 -8.55
CA ALA A 140 3.46 3.37 -8.10
C ALA A 140 3.32 4.18 -6.81
N ILE A 141 2.11 4.66 -6.56
CA ILE A 141 1.76 5.32 -5.31
C ILE A 141 0.65 4.50 -4.63
N ILE A 142 0.80 4.25 -3.33
CA ILE A 142 -0.32 3.86 -2.46
C ILE A 142 -0.65 5.08 -1.62
N GLU A 143 -1.83 5.62 -1.82
CA GLU A 143 -2.27 6.86 -1.19
C GLU A 143 -3.39 6.58 -0.21
N VAL A 144 -3.21 7.01 1.04
CA VAL A 144 -4.27 7.02 2.04
C VAL A 144 -4.85 8.43 2.09
N VAL A 145 -6.11 8.59 1.71
CA VAL A 145 -6.82 9.87 1.69
C VAL A 145 -7.65 9.98 2.96
N GLY A 146 -7.39 11.02 3.75
CA GLY A 146 -8.21 11.35 4.91
C GLY A 146 -7.38 11.72 6.13
N ASN A 147 -7.72 11.12 7.26
CA ASN A 147 -7.13 11.43 8.56
C ASN A 147 -5.82 10.64 8.77
N HIS A 148 -4.88 11.20 9.55
CA HIS A 148 -3.62 10.56 9.92
C HIS A 148 -3.81 9.27 10.73
N ASP A 149 -4.98 9.10 11.37
CA ASP A 149 -5.35 7.89 12.11
C ASP A 149 -5.75 6.70 11.20
N TYR A 150 -5.83 6.91 9.88
CA TYR A 150 -6.18 5.83 8.96
C TYR A 150 -5.02 4.83 8.84
N ARG A 151 -5.36 3.55 8.92
CA ARG A 151 -4.42 2.43 8.87
C ARG A 151 -4.34 1.85 7.47
N LEU A 152 -3.14 1.79 6.91
CA LEU A 152 -2.80 0.92 5.80
C LEU A 152 -2.15 -0.34 6.40
N THR A 153 -2.91 -1.40 6.55
CA THR A 153 -2.39 -2.68 7.03
C THR A 153 -2.02 -3.57 5.84
N VAL A 154 -0.79 -4.06 5.80
CA VAL A 154 -0.32 -5.05 4.82
C VAL A 154 -0.09 -6.37 5.54
N GLU A 155 -1.01 -7.31 5.35
CA GLU A 155 -1.07 -8.59 6.05
C GLU A 155 -0.22 -9.65 5.34
N SER A 156 0.45 -10.49 6.14
CA SER A 156 1.19 -11.65 5.64
C SER A 156 0.28 -12.62 4.89
N PRO A 157 0.77 -13.33 3.84
CA PRO A 157 2.11 -13.27 3.27
C PRO A 157 2.20 -12.42 1.98
N LEU A 158 1.41 -11.35 1.87
CA LEU A 158 1.35 -10.51 0.67
C LEU A 158 2.70 -9.84 0.34
N LEU A 159 3.28 -10.11 -0.82
CA LEU A 159 4.52 -9.44 -1.24
C LEU A 159 4.26 -8.05 -1.82
N VAL A 160 4.93 -7.01 -1.32
CA VAL A 160 4.98 -5.68 -1.95
C VAL A 160 6.35 -5.47 -2.56
N ARG A 161 6.45 -5.47 -3.90
CA ARG A 161 7.73 -5.52 -4.62
C ARG A 161 7.91 -4.37 -5.62
N GLY A 162 9.07 -3.72 -5.54
CA GLY A 162 9.54 -2.73 -6.51
C GLY A 162 9.30 -1.29 -6.07
N SER A 163 9.06 -0.40 -7.03
CA SER A 163 9.05 1.05 -6.81
C SER A 163 7.72 1.58 -6.28
N PHE A 164 7.59 1.72 -4.96
CA PHE A 164 6.38 2.27 -4.32
C PHE A 164 6.64 3.57 -3.56
N SER A 165 5.68 4.49 -3.58
CA SER A 165 5.66 5.67 -2.72
C SER A 165 4.41 5.67 -1.83
N ILE A 166 4.62 5.77 -0.52
CA ILE A 166 3.58 5.91 0.51
C ILE A 166 3.90 7.18 1.29
N THR A 167 3.33 8.31 0.89
CA THR A 167 3.71 9.63 1.42
C THR A 167 2.58 10.37 2.12
N SER A 168 1.34 9.89 1.96
CA SER A 168 0.18 10.46 2.64
C SER A 168 0.16 10.14 4.13
N PRO A 169 -0.46 11.00 4.97
CA PRO A 169 -0.55 10.76 6.40
C PRO A 169 -1.32 9.46 6.70
N CYS A 170 -0.68 8.50 7.37
CA CYS A 170 -1.32 7.24 7.78
C CYS A 170 -0.49 6.49 8.83
N ILE A 171 -1.11 5.44 9.41
CA ILE A 171 -0.41 4.38 10.14
C ILE A 171 -0.19 3.23 9.15
N LEU A 172 1.07 2.87 8.89
CA LEU A 172 1.47 1.75 8.05
C LEU A 172 1.79 0.53 8.93
N ASP A 173 0.82 -0.36 9.07
CA ASP A 173 0.95 -1.63 9.81
C ASP A 173 1.47 -2.71 8.87
N ASN A 174 2.75 -3.09 9.00
CA ASN A 174 3.36 -4.12 8.15
C ASN A 174 3.52 -5.45 8.88
N SER A 175 2.80 -6.49 8.42
CA SER A 175 3.01 -7.90 8.80
C SER A 175 3.58 -8.75 7.67
N SER A 176 4.04 -8.13 6.59
CA SER A 176 4.45 -8.83 5.38
C SER A 176 5.84 -8.39 4.88
N LEU A 177 6.20 -8.81 3.67
CA LEU A 177 7.47 -8.46 3.03
C LEU A 177 7.31 -7.29 2.05
N PHE A 178 7.98 -6.18 2.34
CA PHE A 178 8.27 -5.12 1.39
C PHE A 178 9.67 -5.35 0.81
N LEU A 179 9.78 -5.47 -0.51
CA LEU A 179 11.00 -5.88 -1.20
C LEU A 179 11.41 -4.87 -2.27
N VAL A 180 12.66 -4.41 -2.19
CA VAL A 180 13.37 -3.67 -3.24
C VAL A 180 14.50 -4.56 -3.75
N ASP A 181 14.38 -5.12 -4.95
CA ASP A 181 15.29 -6.15 -5.45
C ASP A 181 15.93 -5.88 -6.81
N GLU A 182 15.60 -4.75 -7.44
CA GLU A 182 16.27 -4.28 -8.66
C GLU A 182 16.97 -2.93 -8.47
N GLU A 183 18.00 -2.66 -9.27
CA GLU A 183 18.89 -1.49 -9.09
C GLU A 183 18.16 -0.15 -9.29
N ASP A 184 17.15 -0.14 -10.15
CA ASP A 184 16.32 1.01 -10.46
C ASP A 184 15.06 1.10 -9.58
N ASP A 185 14.85 0.11 -8.70
CA ASP A 185 13.72 0.16 -7.79
C ASP A 185 13.95 1.16 -6.65
N THR A 186 12.95 1.99 -6.42
CA THR A 186 12.93 2.95 -5.31
C THR A 186 11.64 2.88 -4.52
N MET A 187 11.75 2.55 -3.24
CA MET A 187 10.65 2.59 -2.30
C MET A 187 10.78 3.79 -1.36
N LEU A 188 9.74 4.60 -1.25
CA LEU A 188 9.69 5.79 -0.42
C LEU A 188 8.53 5.70 0.58
N ILE A 189 8.86 5.76 1.87
CA ILE A 189 7.90 5.79 2.98
C ILE A 189 8.02 7.15 3.68
N GLY A 190 6.97 7.97 3.63
CA GLY A 190 6.94 9.36 4.11
C GLY A 190 7.55 10.38 3.12
N PRO A 191 7.16 11.67 3.20
CA PRO A 191 7.64 12.71 2.26
C PRO A 191 9.06 13.20 2.56
N LEU A 192 9.76 13.74 1.56
CA LEU A 192 11.16 14.21 1.67
C LEU A 192 11.33 15.72 1.84
N SER A 193 10.30 16.42 2.32
CA SER A 193 10.28 17.90 2.32
C SER A 193 9.85 18.51 3.64
N THR A 194 9.44 17.70 4.62
CA THR A 194 8.78 18.18 5.83
C THR A 194 9.06 17.24 7.00
N PRO A 195 9.50 17.76 8.16
CA PRO A 195 9.81 16.95 9.34
C PRO A 195 8.57 16.46 10.10
N GLN A 196 7.36 16.87 9.68
CA GLN A 196 6.14 16.36 10.29
C GLN A 196 5.99 14.87 9.94
N TYR A 197 5.95 14.04 10.98
CA TYR A 197 5.73 12.60 10.90
C TYR A 197 4.39 12.29 10.24
N TYR A 198 4.41 11.99 8.94
CA TYR A 198 3.19 11.70 8.19
C TYR A 198 2.89 10.21 8.17
N VAL A 199 3.90 9.36 8.03
CA VAL A 199 3.69 7.91 8.04
C VAL A 199 4.20 7.34 9.36
N GLN A 200 3.30 6.86 10.22
CA GLN A 200 3.67 6.11 11.41
C GLN A 200 3.88 4.65 11.02
N VAL A 201 5.10 4.14 11.13
CA VAL A 201 5.44 2.79 10.66
C VAL A 201 5.47 1.84 11.85
N SER A 202 4.70 0.76 11.77
CA SER A 202 4.61 -0.33 12.76
C SER A 202 4.97 -1.67 12.10
N GLY A 203 5.76 -2.49 12.81
CA GLY A 203 6.30 -3.75 12.32
C GLY A 203 5.68 -4.96 13.02
N PHE A 204 4.49 -5.39 12.60
CA PHE A 204 3.78 -6.56 13.12
C PHE A 204 4.38 -7.87 12.57
N GLU A 205 5.65 -8.17 12.84
CA GLU A 205 6.44 -9.28 12.26
C GLU A 205 6.81 -9.11 10.78
N GLY A 206 6.43 -7.98 10.16
CA GLY A 206 6.80 -7.65 8.79
C GLY A 206 8.27 -7.27 8.62
N GLU A 207 8.76 -7.42 7.40
CA GLU A 207 10.13 -7.13 7.00
C GLU A 207 10.15 -6.11 5.86
N TYR A 208 11.05 -5.13 5.96
CA TYR A 208 11.45 -4.29 4.85
C TYR A 208 12.83 -4.76 4.37
N ARG A 209 12.89 -5.34 3.17
CA ARG A 209 14.11 -5.92 2.61
C ARG A 209 14.58 -5.14 1.38
N VAL A 210 15.87 -4.84 1.38
CA VAL A 210 16.58 -4.22 0.24
C VAL A 210 17.68 -5.16 -0.22
N ASN A 211 17.49 -5.78 -1.38
CA ASN A 211 18.53 -6.57 -2.05
C ASN A 211 19.30 -5.72 -3.07
N LYS A 212 18.61 -4.78 -3.73
CA LYS A 212 19.17 -3.79 -4.66
C LYS A 212 18.34 -2.50 -4.57
N GLY A 213 18.73 -1.48 -5.33
CA GLY A 213 17.95 -0.24 -5.41
C GLY A 213 18.00 0.56 -4.12
N THR A 214 16.92 1.29 -3.82
CA THR A 214 16.84 2.17 -2.64
C THR A 214 15.50 2.04 -1.90
N LEU A 215 15.55 1.80 -0.59
CA LEU A 215 14.45 2.08 0.33
C LEU A 215 14.78 3.37 1.09
N ARG A 216 13.84 4.31 1.13
CA ARG A 216 14.01 5.58 1.82
C ARG A 216 12.85 5.84 2.78
N PHE A 217 13.20 6.18 4.02
CA PHE A 217 12.28 6.70 5.03
C PHE A 217 12.42 8.23 5.07
N GLY A 218 11.39 8.92 4.56
CA GLY A 218 11.22 10.37 4.59
C GLY A 218 10.70 10.86 5.94
N GLY A 219 9.62 11.63 5.94
CA GLY A 219 8.80 12.00 7.11
C GLY A 219 8.03 10.81 7.68
N ALA A 220 8.71 9.69 7.90
CA ALA A 220 8.21 8.49 8.53
C ALA A 220 8.63 8.45 9.99
N ASN A 221 7.70 8.17 10.89
CA ASN A 221 7.98 7.92 12.29
C ASN A 221 8.15 6.41 12.49
N LEU A 222 9.40 6.00 12.72
CA LEU A 222 9.78 4.62 12.99
C LEU A 222 9.67 4.28 14.50
N CYS A 223 9.16 5.22 15.31
CA CYS A 223 8.97 5.10 16.76
C CYS A 223 7.53 4.79 17.18
N PHE A 224 6.73 4.05 16.42
CA PHE A 224 5.33 3.88 16.82
C PHE A 224 5.15 2.87 17.98
N TYR A 225 4.85 3.39 19.18
CA TYR A 225 4.98 2.71 20.49
C TYR A 225 3.82 1.80 20.91
N GLU A 226 2.74 1.67 20.13
CA GLU A 226 1.50 1.12 20.67
C GLU A 226 1.57 -0.38 21.02
N THR A 227 2.52 -1.14 20.46
CA THR A 227 2.40 -2.60 20.45
C THR A 227 3.66 -3.38 20.86
N GLY A 228 4.80 -2.74 21.11
CA GLY A 228 6.05 -3.45 21.47
C GLY A 228 6.58 -4.34 20.34
N GLU A 229 6.20 -4.01 19.11
CA GLU A 229 6.48 -4.77 17.90
C GLU A 229 7.77 -4.30 17.22
N ASN A 230 8.51 -5.26 16.65
CA ASN A 230 9.84 -4.99 16.12
C ASN A 230 9.77 -4.67 14.62
N LEU A 231 10.19 -3.46 14.25
CA LEU A 231 10.45 -3.13 12.85
C LEU A 231 11.70 -3.88 12.37
N VAL A 232 11.58 -4.78 11.40
CA VAL A 232 12.72 -5.47 10.81
C VAL A 232 13.15 -4.76 9.53
N LEU A 233 14.33 -4.15 9.54
CA LEU A 233 14.96 -3.59 8.34
C LEU A 233 16.13 -4.50 7.93
N ASN A 234 16.02 -5.13 6.77
CA ASN A 234 17.03 -6.02 6.23
C ASN A 234 17.66 -5.43 4.97
N THR A 235 18.89 -4.95 5.09
CA THR A 235 19.67 -4.45 3.96
C THR A 235 20.69 -5.53 3.58
N ASP A 236 20.41 -6.20 2.47
CA ASP A 236 21.26 -7.22 1.85
C ASP A 236 21.62 -6.80 0.42
N GLY A 237 22.06 -5.55 0.31
CA GLY A 237 22.41 -4.88 -0.93
C GLY A 237 21.66 -3.56 -1.06
N GLY A 238 21.87 -2.87 -2.18
CA GLY A 238 21.26 -1.56 -2.42
C GLY A 238 21.56 -0.54 -1.31
N THR A 239 20.57 0.30 -1.01
CA THR A 239 20.64 1.31 0.05
C THR A 239 19.34 1.41 0.84
N THR A 240 19.43 1.36 2.17
CA THR A 240 18.37 1.82 3.07
C THR A 240 18.79 3.19 3.60
N ASN A 241 18.00 4.24 3.32
CA ASN A 241 18.26 5.60 3.80
C ASN A 241 17.16 6.05 4.77
N VAL A 242 17.57 6.54 5.93
CA VAL A 242 16.71 7.18 6.92
C VAL A 242 17.02 8.67 6.89
N SER A 243 16.13 9.44 6.28
CA SER A 243 16.37 10.86 6.00
C SER A 243 16.29 11.74 7.25
N GLN A 244 16.77 12.99 7.13
CA GLN A 244 16.68 14.03 8.16
C GLN A 244 15.25 14.35 8.64
N TYR A 245 14.23 13.92 7.88
CA TYR A 245 12.82 14.14 8.20
C TYR A 245 12.20 12.98 8.98
N ALA A 246 12.90 11.85 9.10
CA ALA A 246 12.39 10.68 9.78
C ALA A 246 12.41 10.87 11.31
N GLY A 247 11.48 10.23 11.99
CA GLY A 247 11.48 10.08 13.45
C GLY A 247 12.07 8.73 13.83
N THR A 248 13.10 8.74 14.67
CA THR A 248 13.88 7.58 15.10
C THR A 248 14.03 7.62 16.63
N CYS A 249 13.44 6.67 17.34
CA CYS A 249 13.42 6.69 18.80
C CYS A 249 12.92 5.37 19.40
N GLY A 250 13.59 4.92 20.45
CA GLY A 250 12.97 4.19 21.56
C GLY A 250 12.62 2.71 21.38
N ILE A 251 12.54 2.16 20.17
CA ILE A 251 11.94 0.83 19.93
C ILE A 251 13.00 -0.18 19.49
N PRO A 252 12.85 -1.48 19.83
CA PRO A 252 13.44 -2.55 19.04
C PRO A 252 13.11 -2.43 17.55
N ALA A 253 14.00 -1.84 16.77
CA ALA A 253 14.08 -2.19 15.37
C ALA A 253 15.16 -3.26 15.25
N GLU A 254 14.83 -4.43 14.71
CA GLU A 254 15.86 -5.39 14.34
C GLU A 254 16.47 -4.90 13.02
N LEU A 255 17.63 -4.27 13.10
CA LEU A 255 18.38 -3.85 11.94
C LEU A 255 19.33 -4.99 11.53
N LYS A 256 19.12 -5.55 10.35
CA LYS A 256 20.01 -6.54 9.72
C LYS A 256 20.75 -5.86 8.58
N LEU A 257 22.07 -5.73 8.72
CA LEU A 257 22.95 -5.29 7.63
C LEU A 257 23.82 -6.47 7.21
N LEU A 258 23.39 -7.12 6.13
CA LEU A 258 24.09 -8.27 5.55
C LEU A 258 25.08 -7.81 4.47
N SER A 259 24.64 -6.90 3.60
CA SER A 259 25.44 -6.24 2.58
C SER A 259 24.80 -4.88 2.19
N GLY A 260 25.38 -4.11 1.27
CA GLY A 260 24.83 -2.80 0.87
C GLY A 260 25.13 -1.67 1.85
N LEU A 261 24.29 -0.64 1.84
CA LEU A 261 24.47 0.61 2.59
C LEU A 261 23.25 0.93 3.46
N LEU A 262 23.46 1.09 4.77
CA LEU A 262 22.51 1.71 5.67
C LEU A 262 22.97 3.14 5.97
N ASP A 263 22.15 4.13 5.61
CA ASP A 263 22.50 5.54 5.57
C ASP A 263 21.56 6.39 6.44
N PHE A 264 22.12 7.15 7.38
CA PHE A 264 21.38 8.00 8.30
C PHE A 264 21.70 9.48 8.08
N ASP A 265 20.66 10.26 7.74
CA ASP A 265 20.71 11.72 7.69
C ASP A 265 20.04 12.37 8.92
N VAL A 266 19.66 11.57 9.92
CA VAL A 266 19.07 12.01 11.20
C VAL A 266 19.71 11.25 12.35
N ASP A 267 19.81 11.88 13.52
CA ASP A 267 20.15 11.21 14.77
C ASP A 267 19.32 9.94 14.92
N ALA A 268 19.99 8.81 15.15
CA ALA A 268 19.34 7.52 15.20
C ALA A 268 19.72 6.78 16.47
N LEU A 269 18.73 6.47 17.29
CA LEU A 269 18.86 5.59 18.44
C LEU A 269 18.30 4.21 18.07
N ALA A 270 19.18 3.24 17.87
CA ALA A 270 18.80 1.84 17.64
C ALA A 270 18.86 1.07 18.96
N LEU A 271 17.68 0.68 19.45
CA LEU A 271 17.52 -0.11 20.67
C LEU A 271 17.28 -1.56 20.25
N ASN A 272 17.84 -2.53 20.97
CA ASN A 272 17.77 -3.99 20.72
C ASN A 272 18.63 -4.55 19.58
N GLY A 273 19.68 -3.81 19.22
CA GLY A 273 20.83 -4.35 18.52
C GLY A 273 20.73 -4.31 17.00
N ILE A 274 21.90 -4.20 16.38
CA ILE A 274 22.08 -4.32 14.94
C ILE A 274 22.85 -5.59 14.70
N THR A 275 22.33 -6.44 13.83
CA THR A 275 23.08 -7.60 13.33
C THR A 275 23.86 -7.17 12.09
N PHE A 276 25.18 -7.04 12.25
CA PHE A 276 26.10 -6.80 11.15
C PHE A 276 26.77 -8.11 10.75
N THR A 277 26.52 -8.57 9.52
CA THR A 277 27.34 -9.63 8.91
C THR A 277 28.14 -9.12 7.70
N GLY A 278 27.89 -7.88 7.27
CA GLY A 278 28.60 -7.18 6.20
C GLY A 278 28.06 -5.77 5.96
N GLY A 279 28.34 -5.19 4.78
CA GLY A 279 27.81 -3.89 4.34
C GLY A 279 28.55 -2.66 4.89
N GLN A 280 27.90 -1.50 4.74
CA GLN A 280 28.39 -0.19 5.19
C GLN A 280 27.30 0.54 5.99
N LEU A 281 27.70 1.13 7.12
CA LEU A 281 26.88 2.11 7.83
C LEU A 281 27.46 3.50 7.56
N ARG A 282 26.61 4.43 7.13
CA ARG A 282 26.95 5.84 6.93
C ARG A 282 26.03 6.71 7.78
N ALA A 283 26.62 7.74 8.36
CA ALA A 283 25.91 8.80 9.06
C ALA A 283 26.36 10.14 8.47
N ALA A 284 25.45 11.11 8.39
CA ALA A 284 25.80 12.48 8.06
C ALA A 284 26.78 13.07 9.11
N PRO A 285 27.57 14.11 8.76
CA PRO A 285 28.66 14.60 9.62
C PRO A 285 28.23 15.09 11.01
N ASP A 286 26.97 15.46 11.15
CA ASP A 286 26.32 16.02 12.34
C ASP A 286 25.33 15.06 13.01
N VAL A 287 25.30 13.79 12.57
CA VAL A 287 24.40 12.77 13.07
C VAL A 287 25.09 11.84 14.07
N GLU A 288 24.46 11.63 15.21
CA GLU A 288 24.86 10.59 16.17
C GLU A 288 24.05 9.30 15.94
N VAL A 289 24.76 8.17 15.78
CA VAL A 289 24.15 6.83 15.75
C VAL A 289 24.53 6.09 17.03
N THR A 290 23.55 5.92 17.92
CA THR A 290 23.75 5.20 19.17
C THR A 290 23.19 3.77 19.04
N ILE A 291 24.04 2.77 19.25
CA ILE A 291 23.65 1.35 19.26
C ILE A 291 23.66 0.86 20.70
N VAL A 292 22.50 0.46 21.21
CA VAL A 292 22.38 -0.06 22.57
C VAL A 292 22.10 -1.56 22.52
N HIS A 293 23.01 -2.36 23.08
CA HIS A 293 22.82 -3.78 23.29
C HIS A 293 22.28 -4.04 24.70
N TYR A 294 21.02 -4.47 24.81
CA TYR A 294 20.46 -4.91 26.08
C TYR A 294 20.82 -6.38 26.31
N ALA A 295 21.88 -6.60 27.09
CA ALA A 295 22.18 -7.93 27.61
C ALA A 295 21.17 -8.27 28.72
N GLY A 296 20.01 -8.86 28.39
CA GLY A 296 19.15 -9.46 29.42
C GLY A 296 17.64 -9.39 29.26
N TYR A 297 17.10 -9.77 28.11
CA TYR A 297 15.71 -10.26 28.01
C TYR A 297 15.70 -11.69 27.49
#